data_AF-A0A7C4QGP3-F1
#
_entry.id   AF-A0A7C4QGP3-F1
#
_cell.length_a   1.000
_cell.length_b   1.000
_cell.length_c   1.000
_cell.angle_alpha   90.00
_cell.angle_beta   90.00
_cell.angle_gamma   90.00
#
_symmetry.space_group_name_H-M   'P 1'
#
loop_
_entity.id
_entity.type
_entity.pdbx_description
1 polymer ?
#
loop_
_entity_poly.entity_id
_entity_poly.type
_entity_poly.pdbx_seq_one_letter_code
_entity_poly.pdbx_strand_id
1 'polypeptide(L)'
;MSYIIVALLATFIWMITGIIIYLYPPFKRISQQAEKEPSVKKWGDAKQYLIAEFIYIFIQCFLFAWVFSVIKVSLPAELFEQALSFALIIIAIKIIPRTLKMLIHTTYPKSLLFIEFIYSIFASFGISILFVFLI
;
A
#
# COMPACT_ATOMS: atom_id res chain seq x y z
N MET A 1 -10.59 -14.05 -13.99
CA MET A 1 -9.88 -12.99 -14.74
C MET A 1 -8.38 -13.30 -14.72
N SER A 2 -7.56 -12.81 -15.67
CA SER A 2 -6.10 -13.02 -15.57
C SER A 2 -5.53 -12.31 -14.34
N TYR A 3 -4.66 -12.99 -13.57
CA TYR A 3 -3.98 -12.41 -12.40
C TYR A 3 -3.25 -11.10 -12.71
N ILE A 4 -2.74 -10.98 -13.94
CA ILE A 4 -2.06 -9.76 -14.42
C ILE A 4 -3.03 -8.57 -14.43
N ILE A 5 -4.25 -8.77 -14.92
CA ILE A 5 -5.27 -7.71 -15.00
C ILE A 5 -5.70 -7.29 -13.60
N VAL A 6 -5.94 -8.26 -12.71
CA VAL A 6 -6.33 -7.98 -11.33
C VAL A 6 -5.23 -7.24 -10.58
N ALA A 7 -3.96 -7.65 -10.77
CA ALA A 7 -2.81 -6.96 -10.18
C ALA A 7 -2.64 -5.53 -10.71
N LEU A 8 -2.87 -5.29 -12.01
CA LEU A 8 -2.86 -3.94 -12.59
C LEU A 8 -3.93 -3.07 -11.94
N LEU A 9 -5.17 -3.55 -11.84
CA LEU A 9 -6.26 -2.82 -11.20
C LEU A 9 -5.96 -2.52 -9.73
N ALA A 10 -5.43 -3.50 -8.99
CA ALA A 10 -5.00 -3.31 -7.61
C ALA A 10 -3.89 -2.24 -7.48
N THR A 11 -2.95 -2.22 -8.43
CA THR A 11 -1.89 -1.22 -8.47
C THR A 11 -2.46 0.19 -8.68
N PHE A 12 -3.45 0.34 -9.58
CA PHE A 12 -4.14 1.60 -9.76
C PHE A 12 -4.89 2.04 -8.50
N ILE A 13 -5.62 1.14 -7.83
CA ILE A 13 -6.28 1.45 -6.54
C ILE A 13 -5.25 1.94 -5.52
N TRP A 14 -4.12 1.24 -5.42
CA TRP A 14 -3.04 1.60 -4.50
C TRP A 14 -2.50 3.00 -4.81
N MET A 15 -2.17 3.30 -6.06
CA MET A 15 -1.68 4.62 -6.47
C MET A 15 -2.70 5.73 -6.26
N ILE A 16 -3.96 5.51 -6.64
CA ILE A 16 -5.05 6.49 -6.47
C ILE A 16 -5.24 6.78 -4.97
N THR A 17 -5.19 5.76 -4.12
CA THR A 17 -5.25 5.93 -2.67
C THR A 17 -4.09 6.81 -2.18
N GLY A 18 -2.88 6.58 -2.70
CA GLY A 18 -1.73 7.44 -2.40
C GLY A 18 -1.97 8.89 -2.81
N ILE A 19 -2.45 9.13 -4.04
CA ILE A 19 -2.76 10.48 -4.53
C ILE A 19 -3.79 11.16 -3.62
N ILE A 20 -4.89 10.49 -3.28
CA ILE A 20 -5.94 11.05 -2.43
C ILE A 20 -5.40 11.43 -1.04
N ILE A 21 -4.65 10.52 -0.41
CA ILE A 21 -4.10 10.75 0.94
C ILE A 21 -3.07 11.88 0.92
N TYR A 22 -2.12 11.88 -0.01
CA TYR A 22 -1.07 12.91 -0.04
C TYR A 22 -1.56 14.27 -0.54
N LEU A 23 -2.69 14.34 -1.26
CA LEU A 23 -3.33 15.61 -1.61
C LEU A 23 -4.22 16.18 -0.50
N TYR A 24 -4.60 15.37 0.50
CA TYR A 24 -5.41 15.83 1.63
C TYR A 24 -4.68 16.94 2.40
N PRO A 25 -5.29 18.13 2.63
CA PRO A 25 -4.54 19.32 3.07
C PRO A 25 -3.67 19.15 4.33
N PRO A 26 -4.13 18.47 5.40
CA PRO A 26 -3.31 18.17 6.56
C PRO A 26 -2.05 17.34 6.22
N PHE A 27 -2.21 16.27 5.44
CA PHE A 27 -1.11 15.37 5.08
C PHE A 27 -0.16 16.01 4.07
N LYS A 28 -0.68 16.78 3.12
CA LYS A 28 0.11 17.55 2.17
C LYS A 28 1.10 18.48 2.89
N ARG A 29 0.63 19.24 3.88
CA ARG A 29 1.49 20.17 4.66
C ARG A 29 2.60 19.43 5.39
N ILE A 30 2.26 18.32 6.05
CA ILE A 30 3.21 17.49 6.78
C ILE A 30 4.24 16.88 5.83
N SER A 31 3.81 16.34 4.69
CA SER A 31 4.69 15.75 3.68
C SER A 31 5.70 16.77 3.15
N GLN A 32 5.23 17.98 2.80
CA GLN A 32 6.10 19.07 2.31
C GLN A 32 7.12 19.56 3.35
N GLN A 33 6.76 19.53 4.63
CA GLN A 33 7.70 19.84 5.70
C GLN A 33 8.75 18.72 5.85
N ALA A 34 8.31 17.46 5.81
CA ALA A 34 9.18 16.30 5.92
C ALA A 34 10.15 16.15 4.74
N GLU A 35 9.80 16.62 3.53
CA GLU A 35 10.70 16.63 2.36
C GLU A 35 12.00 17.42 2.57
N LYS A 36 12.04 18.32 3.56
CA LYS A 36 13.25 19.08 3.91
C LYS A 36 14.24 18.28 4.73
N GLU A 37 13.80 17.19 5.35
CA GLU A 37 14.62 16.36 6.23
C GLU A 37 15.66 15.56 5.42
N PRO A 38 16.92 15.46 5.89
CA PRO A 38 17.98 14.75 5.18
C PRO A 38 17.73 13.23 5.09
N SER A 39 16.90 12.68 5.97
CA SER A 39 16.49 11.28 5.99
C SER A 39 15.51 10.91 4.86
N VAL A 40 14.93 11.89 4.18
CA VAL A 40 13.98 11.66 3.08
C VAL A 40 14.73 11.65 1.75
N LYS A 41 14.58 10.55 1.00
CA LYS A 41 15.22 10.40 -0.31
C LYS A 41 14.66 11.44 -1.29
N LYS A 42 15.53 12.29 -1.82
CA LYS A 42 15.19 13.24 -2.89
C LYS A 42 15.39 12.57 -4.23
N TRP A 43 14.30 12.43 -4.99
CA TRP A 43 14.35 11.94 -6.36
C TRP A 43 14.59 13.13 -7.30
N GLY A 44 15.62 13.04 -8.14
CA GLY A 44 15.94 14.10 -9.12
C GLY A 44 15.00 14.12 -10.33
N ASP A 45 14.35 12.99 -10.63
CA ASP A 45 13.37 12.86 -11.71
C ASP A 45 12.08 12.19 -11.19
N ALA A 46 10.98 12.94 -11.25
CA ALA A 46 9.67 12.47 -10.84
C ALA A 46 9.14 11.32 -11.71
N LYS A 47 9.49 11.28 -13.00
CA LYS A 47 9.07 10.19 -13.89
C LYS A 47 9.72 8.87 -13.51
N GLN A 48 11.02 8.89 -13.23
CA GLN A 48 11.75 7.72 -12.75
C GLN A 48 11.20 7.22 -11.43
N TYR A 49 10.88 8.12 -10.49
CA TYR A 49 10.22 7.76 -9.24
C TYR A 49 8.88 7.06 -9.50
N LEU A 50 7.99 7.64 -10.31
CA LEU A 50 6.66 7.08 -10.57
C LEU A 50 6.74 5.71 -11.26
N ILE A 51 7.67 5.52 -12.19
CA ILE A 51 7.87 4.22 -12.86
C ILE A 51 8.38 3.17 -11.86
N ALA A 52 9.37 3.52 -11.04
CA ALA A 52 9.91 2.60 -10.04
C ALA A 52 8.85 2.22 -9.01
N GLU A 53 8.07 3.20 -8.54
CA GLU A 53 6.97 2.99 -7.59
C GLU A 53 5.86 2.12 -8.20
N PHE A 54 5.48 2.38 -9.46
CA PHE A 54 4.50 1.56 -10.18
C PHE A 54 4.94 0.10 -10.28
N ILE A 55 6.18 -0.15 -10.73
CA ILE A 55 6.71 -1.51 -10.87
C ILE A 55 6.75 -2.21 -9.51
N TYR A 56 7.21 -1.51 -8.48
CA TYR A 56 7.27 -2.04 -7.12
C TYR A 56 5.88 -2.44 -6.59
N ILE A 57 4.90 -1.54 -6.70
CA ILE A 57 3.51 -1.79 -6.27
C ILE A 57 2.91 -2.92 -7.11
N PHE A 58 3.17 -2.97 -8.41
CA PHE A 58 2.64 -4.00 -9.30
C PHE A 58 3.11 -5.40 -8.90
N ILE A 59 4.42 -5.56 -8.66
CA ILE A 59 4.98 -6.83 -8.18
C ILE A 59 4.32 -7.23 -6.85
N GLN A 60 4.12 -6.28 -5.93
CA GLN A 60 3.45 -6.56 -4.66
C GLN A 60 2.00 -6.98 -4.84
N CYS A 61 1.23 -6.25 -5.65
CA CYS A 61 -0.17 -6.55 -5.91
C CYS A 61 -0.34 -7.89 -6.61
N PHE A 62 0.58 -8.23 -7.52
CA PHE A 62 0.62 -9.54 -8.16
C PHE A 62 0.86 -10.66 -7.15
N LEU A 63 1.83 -10.49 -6.25
CA LEU A 63 2.08 -11.46 -5.19
C LEU A 63 0.89 -11.59 -4.23
N PHE A 64 0.22 -10.49 -3.87
CA PHE A 64 -0.97 -10.58 -3.03
C PHE A 64 -2.15 -11.24 -3.73
N ALA A 65 -2.36 -10.98 -5.01
CA ALA A 65 -3.38 -11.66 -5.81
C ALA A 65 -3.15 -13.18 -5.83
N TRP A 66 -1.88 -13.61 -5.98
CA TRP A 66 -1.52 -15.02 -5.93
C TRP A 66 -1.71 -15.61 -4.52
N VAL A 67 -1.23 -14.94 -3.48
CA VAL A 67 -1.43 -15.41 -2.10
C VAL A 67 -2.91 -15.53 -1.76
N PHE A 68 -3.72 -14.53 -2.14
CA PHE A 68 -5.16 -14.55 -1.95
C PHE A 68 -5.81 -15.76 -2.62
N SER A 69 -5.46 -16.07 -3.87
CA SER A 69 -6.06 -17.20 -4.58
C SER A 69 -5.77 -18.55 -3.93
N VAL A 70 -4.63 -18.67 -3.25
CA VAL A 70 -4.25 -19.86 -2.49
C VAL A 70 -5.00 -19.93 -1.15
N ILE A 71 -5.09 -18.82 -0.41
CA ILE A 71 -5.61 -18.84 0.97
C ILE A 71 -7.12 -18.56 1.08
N LYS A 72 -7.79 -18.09 0.00
CA LYS A 72 -9.19 -17.64 0.05
C LYS A 72 -10.16 -18.70 0.56
N VAL A 73 -9.88 -19.98 0.32
CA VAL A 73 -10.69 -21.11 0.80
C VAL A 73 -10.63 -21.29 2.31
N SER A 74 -9.60 -20.75 2.96
CA SER A 74 -9.41 -20.77 4.41
C SER A 74 -9.91 -19.49 5.08
N LEU A 75 -10.35 -18.49 4.30
CA LEU A 75 -10.92 -17.25 4.81
C LEU A 75 -12.46 -17.41 4.97
N PRO A 76 -13.11 -16.52 5.75
CA PRO A 76 -14.57 -16.53 5.87
C PRO A 76 -15.27 -16.48 4.51
N ALA A 77 -16.45 -17.11 4.43
CA ALA A 77 -17.23 -17.19 3.18
C ALA A 77 -17.91 -15.86 2.82
N GLU A 78 -18.25 -15.04 3.82
CA GLU A 78 -18.86 -13.72 3.60
C GLU A 78 -17.85 -12.75 2.99
N LEU A 79 -18.23 -12.11 1.88
CA LEU A 79 -17.32 -11.28 1.05
C LEU A 79 -16.65 -10.17 1.86
N PHE A 80 -17.41 -9.49 2.73
CA PHE A 80 -16.87 -8.41 3.55
C PHE A 80 -15.86 -8.94 4.59
N GLU A 81 -16.19 -10.04 5.27
CA GLU A 81 -15.31 -10.68 6.25
C GLU A 81 -14.04 -11.23 5.59
N GLN A 82 -14.16 -11.76 4.38
CA GLN A 82 -13.04 -12.23 3.59
C GLN A 82 -12.09 -11.08 3.23
N ALA A 83 -12.63 -9.95 2.76
CA ALA A 83 -11.85 -8.75 2.42
C ALA A 83 -11.17 -8.16 3.65
N LEU A 84 -11.90 -8.06 4.77
CA LEU A 84 -11.37 -7.58 6.05
C LEU A 84 -10.24 -8.49 6.55
N SER A 85 -10.45 -9.80 6.52
CA SER A 85 -9.45 -10.78 6.96
C SER A 85 -8.17 -10.68 6.13
N PHE A 86 -8.30 -10.60 4.80
CA PHE A 86 -7.13 -10.48 3.93
C PHE A 86 -6.41 -9.14 4.10
N ALA A 87 -7.14 -8.03 4.25
CA ALA A 87 -6.53 -6.73 4.52
C ALA A 87 -5.74 -6.74 5.84
N LEU A 88 -6.29 -7.35 6.89
CA LEU A 88 -5.59 -7.51 8.18
C LEU A 88 -4.33 -8.36 8.05
N ILE A 89 -4.35 -9.43 7.23
CA ILE A 89 -3.16 -10.24 6.95
C ILE A 89 -2.07 -9.38 6.28
N ILE A 90 -2.42 -8.58 5.26
CA ILE A 90 -1.47 -7.67 4.60
C ILE A 90 -0.89 -6.68 5.62
N ILE A 91 -1.75 -6.08 6.44
CA ILE A 91 -1.34 -5.10 7.46
C ILE A 91 -0.37 -5.75 8.46
N ALA A 92 -0.70 -6.93 8.98
CA ALA A 92 0.09 -7.64 9.98
C ALA A 92 1.45 -8.11 9.45
N ILE A 93 1.51 -8.64 8.22
CA ILE A 93 2.72 -9.28 7.68
C ILE A 93 3.63 -8.29 6.96
N LYS A 94 3.07 -7.25 6.35
CA LYS A 94 3.84 -6.29 5.53
C LYS A 94 3.94 -4.93 6.20
N ILE A 95 2.81 -4.33 6.58
CA ILE A 95 2.75 -2.91 6.94
C ILE A 95 3.34 -2.69 8.33
N ILE A 96 2.88 -3.42 9.34
CA ILE A 96 3.41 -3.30 10.71
C ILE A 96 4.92 -3.56 10.76
N PRO A 97 5.47 -4.66 10.19
CA PRO A 97 6.91 -4.91 10.23
C PRO A 97 7.72 -3.85 9.49
N ARG A 98 7.24 -3.35 8.34
CA ARG A 98 7.90 -2.26 7.61
C ARG A 98 7.92 -0.97 8.43
N THR A 99 6.79 -0.58 9.02
CA THR A 99 6.69 0.63 9.84
C THR A 99 7.58 0.54 11.07
N LEU A 100 7.59 -0.61 11.77
CA LEU A 100 8.49 -0.84 12.91
C LEU A 100 9.95 -0.79 12.50
N LYS A 101 10.30 -1.42 11.36
CA LYS A 101 11.67 -1.39 10.84
C LYS A 101 12.14 0.04 10.58
N MET A 102 11.30 0.88 9.97
CA MET A 102 11.66 2.29 9.75
C MET A 102 11.69 3.09 11.06
N LEU A 103 10.78 2.83 11.99
CA LEU A 103 10.76 3.52 13.28
C LEU A 103 12.01 3.22 14.13
N ILE A 104 12.52 1.98 14.08
CA ILE A 104 13.63 1.51 14.91
C ILE A 104 14.98 1.81 14.26
N HIS A 105 15.10 1.62 12.94
CA HIS A 105 16.40 1.58 12.26
C HIS A 105 16.72 2.81 11.40
N THR A 106 15.80 3.77 11.27
CA THR A 106 16.06 4.98 10.49
C THR A 106 15.66 6.24 11.26
N THR A 107 16.19 7.38 10.83
CA THR A 107 15.79 8.71 11.34
C THR A 107 14.61 9.29 10.58
N TYR A 108 13.78 8.42 9.98
CA TYR A 108 12.69 8.84 9.11
C TYR A 108 11.60 9.59 9.91
N PRO A 109 11.01 10.67 9.36
CA PRO A 109 10.09 11.52 10.13
C PRO A 109 8.86 10.74 10.58
N LYS A 110 8.59 10.73 11.89
CA LYS A 110 7.46 9.98 12.48
C LYS A 110 6.10 10.39 11.90
N SER A 111 5.95 11.68 11.57
CA SER A 111 4.75 12.22 10.93
C SER A 111 4.54 11.66 9.52
N LEU A 112 5.63 11.43 8.78
CA LEU A 112 5.58 10.82 7.45
C LEU A 112 5.34 9.30 7.54
N LEU A 113 5.96 8.61 8.51
CA LEU A 113 5.64 7.20 8.81
C LEU A 113 4.17 7.00 9.12
N PHE A 114 3.57 7.92 9.87
CA PHE A 114 2.16 7.87 10.22
C PHE A 114 1.26 8.02 8.98
N ILE A 115 1.57 8.97 8.09
CA ILE A 115 0.85 9.12 6.82
C ILE A 115 0.99 7.86 5.96
N GLU A 116 2.20 7.31 5.82
CA GLU A 116 2.44 6.08 5.08
C GLU A 116 1.68 4.87 5.66
N PHE A 117 1.59 4.80 6.98
CA PHE A 117 0.84 3.76 7.67
C PHE A 117 -0.66 3.85 7.37
N ILE A 118 -1.25 5.05 7.49
CA ILE A 118 -2.66 5.30 7.14
C ILE A 118 -2.92 4.96 5.67
N TYR A 119 -2.10 5.49 4.77
CA TYR A 119 -2.16 5.20 3.34
C TYR A 119 -2.15 3.69 3.07
N SER A 120 -1.21 2.98 3.69
CA SER A 120 -1.05 1.54 3.52
C SER A 120 -2.26 0.74 4.01
N ILE A 121 -2.90 1.16 5.10
CA ILE A 121 -4.14 0.55 5.60
C ILE A 121 -5.25 0.71 4.54
N PHE A 122 -5.55 1.94 4.13
CA PHE A 122 -6.62 2.19 3.15
C PHE A 122 -6.38 1.49 1.82
N ALA A 123 -5.13 1.50 1.33
CA ALA A 123 -4.77 0.79 0.11
C ALA A 123 -4.97 -0.72 0.26
N SER A 124 -4.56 -1.30 1.40
CA SER A 124 -4.72 -2.74 1.68
C SER A 124 -6.19 -3.16 1.70
N PHE A 125 -7.08 -2.34 2.28
CA PHE A 125 -8.52 -2.58 2.21
C PHE A 125 -9.05 -2.51 0.79
N GLY A 126 -8.71 -1.46 0.03
CA GLY A 126 -9.18 -1.29 -1.34
C GLY A 126 -8.79 -2.44 -2.26
N ILE A 127 -7.53 -2.90 -2.18
CA ILE A 127 -7.08 -4.05 -2.98
C ILE A 127 -7.69 -5.38 -2.52
N SER A 128 -7.95 -5.56 -1.22
CA SER A 128 -8.54 -6.80 -0.70
C SER A 128 -9.99 -6.95 -1.15
N ILE A 129 -10.75 -5.86 -1.14
CA ILE A 129 -12.09 -5.81 -1.73
C ILE A 129 -12.04 -6.21 -3.20
N LEU A 130 -11.13 -5.60 -3.97
CA LEU A 130 -10.96 -5.93 -5.39
C LEU A 130 -10.66 -7.43 -5.61
N PHE A 131 -9.79 -8.02 -4.81
CA PHE A 131 -9.43 -9.43 -4.94
C PHE A 131 -10.60 -10.36 -4.64
N VAL A 132 -11.35 -10.11 -3.56
CA VAL A 132 -12.55 -10.90 -3.22
C VAL A 132 -13.56 -10.92 -4.36
N PHE A 133 -13.72 -9.81 -5.09
CA PHE A 133 -14.67 -9.75 -6.21
C PHE A 133 -14.14 -10.35 -7.52
N LEU A 134 -12.82 -10.42 -7.72
CA LEU A 134 -12.23 -10.73 -9.04
C LEU A 134 -11.42 -12.03 -9.10
N ILE A 135 -11.13 -12.67 -7.96
CA ILE A 135 -10.30 -13.89 -7.83
C ILE A 135 -11.08 -15.02 -7.18
#